data_AF-A0A944U2D8-F1
#
_entry.id   AF-A0A944U2D8-F1
#
_cell.length_a   1.000
_cell.length_b   1.000
_cell.length_c   1.000
_cell.angle_alpha   90.00
_cell.angle_beta   90.00
_cell.angle_gamma   90.00
#
_symmetry.space_group_name_H-M   'P 1'
#
loop_
_entity.id
_entity.type
_entity.pdbx_description
1 polymer ?
#
loop_
_entity_poly.entity_id
_entity_poly.type
_entity_poly.pdbx_seq_one_letter_code
_entity_poly.pdbx_strand_id
1 'polypeptide(L)'
;MWHARTEPFRLDGKIKVLGIIQEQHPDRCRLFMQWHQMDWPILVDSLNLLRVAAVPYTVLIDEKGIVRSINPSQEEFETFVDS
;
A
#
# COMPACT_ATOMS: atom_id res chain seq x y z
N MET A 1 8.09 8.30 2.07
CA MET A 1 6.70 8.03 1.62
C MET A 1 6.69 6.65 0.95
N TRP A 2 5.78 5.74 1.32
CA TRP A 2 5.84 4.32 0.92
C TRP A 2 5.92 4.09 -0.59
N HIS A 3 5.19 4.88 -1.38
CA HIS A 3 5.13 4.78 -2.84
C HIS A 3 6.52 4.71 -3.53
N ALA A 4 7.41 5.66 -3.23
CA ALA A 4 8.77 5.73 -3.76
C ALA A 4 9.67 4.63 -3.19
N ARG A 5 9.47 4.23 -1.93
CA ARG A 5 10.27 3.19 -1.28
C ARG A 5 9.99 1.81 -1.87
N THR A 6 8.72 1.52 -2.17
CA THR A 6 8.28 0.23 -2.71
C THR A 6 8.51 0.09 -4.22
N GLU A 7 8.68 1.20 -4.94
CA GLU A 7 8.81 1.23 -6.39
C GLU A 7 9.90 0.29 -6.95
N PRO A 8 11.17 0.33 -6.52
CA PRO A 8 12.19 -0.56 -7.09
C PRO A 8 11.84 -2.04 -6.89
N PHE A 9 11.31 -2.41 -5.72
CA PHE A 9 10.91 -3.79 -5.42
C PHE A 9 9.67 -4.24 -6.20
N ARG A 10 8.76 -3.30 -6.49
CA ARG A 10 7.57 -3.57 -7.31
C ARG A 10 7.94 -3.76 -8.78
N LEU A 11 8.84 -2.92 -9.30
CA LEU A 11 9.34 -3.01 -10.68
C LEU A 11 10.18 -4.28 -10.90
N ASP A 12 10.95 -4.69 -9.90
CA ASP A 12 11.69 -5.98 -9.88
C ASP A 12 10.76 -7.19 -9.66
N GLY A 13 9.48 -6.95 -9.36
CA GLY A 13 8.48 -8.01 -9.16
C GLY A 13 8.55 -8.74 -7.82
N LYS A 14 9.45 -8.33 -6.91
CA LYS A 14 9.60 -8.90 -5.55
C LYS A 14 8.35 -8.72 -4.69
N ILE A 15 7.66 -7.60 -4.86
CA ILE A 15 6.43 -7.30 -4.11
C ILE A 15 5.29 -6.88 -5.03
N LYS A 16 4.07 -7.05 -4.53
CA LYS A 16 2.87 -6.40 -5.06
C LYS A 16 2.39 -5.36 -4.06
N VAL A 17 1.95 -4.22 -4.57
CA VAL A 17 1.37 -3.14 -3.76
C VAL A 17 -0.09 -3.00 -4.14
N LEU A 18 -0.96 -2.97 -3.12
CA LEU A 18 -2.38 -2.68 -3.24
C LEU A 18 -2.70 -1.58 -2.23
N GLY A 19 -3.26 -0.47 -2.69
CA GLY A 19 -3.77 0.56 -1.78
C GLY A 19 -5.26 0.41 -1.56
N ILE A 20 -5.73 0.82 -0.39
CA ILE A 20 -7.16 1.01 -0.13
C ILE A 20 -7.34 2.43 0.40
N ILE A 21 -8.16 3.23 -0.28
CA ILE A 21 -8.47 4.60 0.15
C ILE A 21 -9.80 4.65 0.89
N GLN A 22 -9.81 5.41 1.97
CA GLN A 22 -11.02 5.71 2.78
C GLN A 22 -11.64 7.03 2.29
N GLU A 23 -12.00 7.09 1.00
CA GLU A 23 -12.51 8.31 0.37
C GLU A 23 -13.88 8.10 -0.29
N GLN A 24 -14.73 9.12 -0.21
CA GLN A 24 -16.02 9.16 -0.93
C GLN A 24 -15.87 9.48 -2.42
N HIS A 25 -14.79 10.18 -2.81
CA HIS A 25 -14.58 10.67 -4.17
C HIS A 25 -13.27 10.13 -4.76
N PRO A 26 -13.30 9.01 -5.49
CA PRO A 26 -12.08 8.33 -5.97
C PRO A 26 -11.28 9.14 -7.00
N ASP A 27 -11.89 10.14 -7.65
CA ASP A 27 -11.22 10.98 -8.63
C ASP A 27 -10.03 11.76 -8.06
N ARG A 28 -10.07 12.13 -6.78
CA ARG A 28 -8.94 12.82 -6.14
C ARG A 28 -7.71 11.92 -6.07
N CYS A 29 -7.90 10.67 -5.64
CA CYS A 29 -6.83 9.68 -5.63
C CYS A 29 -6.33 9.40 -7.05
N ARG A 30 -7.23 9.26 -8.03
CA ARG A 30 -6.85 9.07 -9.44
C ARG A 30 -5.98 10.21 -9.97
N LEU A 31 -6.34 11.46 -9.71
CA LEU A 31 -5.54 12.63 -10.12
C LEU A 31 -4.18 12.66 -9.41
N PHE A 32 -4.15 12.33 -8.12
CA PHE A 32 -2.91 12.21 -7.35
C PHE A 32 -1.97 11.14 -7.93
N MET A 33 -2.51 9.95 -8.23
CA MET A 33 -1.76 8.87 -8.85
C MET A 33 -1.23 9.26 -10.23
N GLN A 34 -2.04 9.93 -11.04
CA GLN A 34 -1.60 10.41 -12.35
C GLN A 34 -0.45 11.41 -12.23
N TRP A 35 -0.54 12.35 -11.28
CA TRP A 35 0.51 13.34 -11.04
C TRP A 35 1.82 12.68 -10.60
N HIS A 36 1.74 11.69 -9.71
CA HIS A 36 2.91 10.96 -9.20
C HIS A 36 3.31 9.75 -10.05
N GLN A 37 2.71 9.56 -11.22
CA GLN A 37 2.99 8.46 -12.14
C GLN A 37 2.91 7.08 -11.47
N MET A 38 1.97 6.92 -10.54
CA MET A 38 1.72 5.67 -9.82
C MET A 38 0.80 4.76 -10.65
N ASP A 39 1.14 3.48 -10.73
CA ASP A 39 0.54 2.49 -11.64
C ASP A 39 0.02 1.21 -10.93
N TRP A 40 0.12 1.14 -9.60
CA TRP A 40 -0.39 0.00 -8.83
C TRP A 40 -1.87 0.15 -8.50
N PRO A 41 -2.60 -0.97 -8.29
CA PRO A 41 -4.03 -0.93 -8.03
C PRO A 41 -4.38 -0.22 -6.72
N ILE A 42 -5.50 0.51 -6.75
CA ILE A 42 -6.16 1.10 -5.59
C ILE A 42 -7.60 0.61 -5.53
N LEU A 43 -8.05 0.17 -4.36
CA LEU A 43 -9.45 -0.08 -4.03
C LEU A 43 -10.03 1.10 -3.25
N VAL A 44 -11.34 1.27 -3.32
CA VAL A 44 -12.05 2.39 -2.69
C VAL A 44 -13.00 1.83 -1.63
N ASP A 45 -12.79 2.22 -0.38
CA ASP A 45 -13.71 1.96 0.72
C ASP A 45 -14.50 3.24 1.03
N SER A 46 -15.52 3.53 0.21
CA SER A 46 -16.33 4.73 0.38
C SER A 46 -17.28 4.68 1.58
N LEU A 47 -17.48 3.50 2.18
CA LEU A 47 -18.42 3.27 3.28
C LEU A 47 -17.72 2.99 4.61
N ASN A 48 -16.38 3.07 4.66
CA ASN A 48 -15.58 2.77 5.85
C ASN A 48 -15.87 1.37 6.42
N LEU A 49 -16.01 0.36 5.55
CA LEU A 49 -16.27 -1.02 5.94
C LEU A 49 -15.08 -1.66 6.66
N LEU A 50 -13.85 -1.23 6.34
CA LEU A 50 -12.66 -1.72 7.02
C LEU A 50 -12.49 -1.18 8.44
N ARG A 51 -13.25 -0.11 8.81
CA ARG A 51 -13.26 0.49 10.15
C ARG A 51 -11.87 0.82 10.70
N VAL A 52 -10.98 1.25 9.81
CA VAL A 52 -9.60 1.61 10.18
C VAL A 52 -9.64 2.89 11.00
N ALA A 53 -9.02 2.88 12.18
CA ALA A 53 -9.09 4.00 13.13
C ALA A 53 -8.26 5.23 12.67
N ALA A 54 -7.19 5.02 11.92
CA ALA A 54 -6.30 6.08 11.45
C ALA A 54 -5.56 5.69 10.16
N VAL A 55 -5.20 6.70 9.36
CA VAL A 55 -4.39 6.54 8.15
C VAL A 55 -3.06 7.31 8.29
N PRO A 56 -1.94 6.83 7.70
CA PRO A 56 -1.81 5.60 6.91
C PRO A 56 -1.86 4.33 7.78
N TYR A 57 -2.43 3.25 7.23
CA TYR A 57 -2.42 1.91 7.81
C TYR A 57 -1.79 0.95 6.80
N THR A 58 -0.59 0.46 7.08
CA THR A 58 0.20 -0.36 6.16
C THR A 58 0.31 -1.78 6.71
N VAL A 59 0.13 -2.80 5.87
CA VAL A 59 0.25 -4.21 6.28
C VAL A 59 1.20 -4.92 5.33
N LEU A 60 2.15 -5.68 5.89
CA LEU A 60 2.99 -6.61 5.13
C LEU A 60 2.37 -8.00 5.21
N ILE A 61 2.10 -8.60 4.04
CA ILE A 61 1.48 -9.91 3.90
C ILE A 61 2.38 -10.76 3.02
N ASP A 62 2.75 -11.94 3.50
CA ASP A 62 3.58 -12.88 2.74
C ASP A 62 2.79 -13.67 1.68
N GLU A 63 3.48 -14.53 0.93
CA GLU A 63 2.91 -15.37 -0.13
C GLU A 63 1.89 -16.40 0.37
N LYS A 64 1.86 -16.67 1.68
CA LYS A 64 0.90 -17.58 2.34
C LYS A 64 -0.31 -16.83 2.90
N GLY A 65 -0.38 -15.51 2.72
CA GLY A 65 -1.45 -14.68 3.24
C GLY A 65 -1.31 -14.36 4.74
N ILE A 66 -0.11 -14.54 5.32
CA ILE A 66 0.15 -14.27 6.74
C ILE A 66 0.57 -12.81 6.91
N VAL A 67 -0.08 -12.11 7.84
CA VAL A 67 0.33 -10.77 8.26
C VAL A 67 1.67 -10.87 9.00
N ARG A 68 2.72 -10.25 8.44
CA ARG A 68 4.07 -10.22 9.02
C ARG A 68 4.32 -8.97 9.86
N SER A 69 3.76 -7.83 9.47
CA SER A 69 3.83 -6.59 10.24
C SER A 69 2.66 -5.66 9.93
N ILE A 70 2.30 -4.82 10.91
CA ILE A 70 1.31 -3.75 10.81
C ILE A 70 2.01 -2.44 11.15
N ASN A 71 1.85 -1.44 10.28
CA ASN A 71 2.55 -0.15 10.33
C ASN A 71 4.07 -0.34 10.47
N PRO A 72 4.70 -1.08 9.54
CA PRO A 72 6.10 -1.44 9.64
C PRO A 72 7.01 -0.21 9.65
N SER A 73 8.15 -0.35 10.32
CA SER A 73 9.31 0.52 10.08
C SER A 73 9.93 0.25 8.70
N GLN A 74 10.87 1.09 8.29
CA GLN A 74 11.62 0.85 7.04
C GLN A 74 12.49 -0.41 7.15
N GLU A 75 13.11 -0.65 8.31
CA GLU A 75 13.94 -1.82 8.58
C GLU A 75 13.12 -3.13 8.56
N GLU A 76 11.92 -3.10 9.11
CA GLU A 76 11.00 -4.25 9.06
C GLU A 76 10.56 -4.55 7.62
N PHE A 77 10.34 -3.52 6.80
CA PHE A 77 10.06 -3.70 5.38
C PHE A 77 11.25 -4.28 4.63
N GLU A 78 12.47 -3.78 4.86
CA GLU A 78 13.70 -4.29 4.24
C GLU A 78 13.92 -5.77 4.59
N THR A 79 13.74 -6.13 5.86
CA THR A 79 13.80 -7.54 6.30
C THR A 79 12.76 -8.41 5.59
N PHE A 80 11.56 -7.89 5.35
CA PHE A 80 10.48 -8.60 4.68
C PHE A 80 10.72 -8.82 3.18
N VAL A 81 11.35 -7.87 2.48
CA VAL A 81 11.65 -8.05 1.04
C VAL A 81 12.87 -8.92 0.76
N ASP A 82 13.70 -9.17 1.78
CA ASP A 82 14.88 -10.03 1.70
C ASP A 82 14.61 -11.49 2.16
N SER A 83 13.44 -11.77 2.74
CA SER A 83 13.02 -13.11 3.19
C SER A 83 12.45 -13.97 2.07
#